data_AF-A0A699UUZ5-F1
#
_entry.id   AF-A0A699UUZ5-F1
#
_cell.length_a   1.000
_cell.length_b   1.000
_cell.length_c   1.000
_cell.angle_alpha   90.00
_cell.angle_beta   90.00
_cell.angle_gamma   90.00
#
_symmetry.space_group_name_H-M   'P 1'
#
loop_
_entity.id
_entity.type
_entity.pdbx_description
1 polymer ?
#
loop_
_entity_poly.entity_id
_entity_poly.type
_entity_poly.pdbx_seq_one_letter_code
_entity_poly.pdbx_strand_id
1 'polypeptide(L)'
;GGAATYATGVPSPAAGKILGEKGINAADVNGTGRDGRITKEDAQNAQAKPAAPAAAPAPAAKPAVSSEQPAAPAGERGQRRERMSNLRKTVARRLVSVKNETAMLTTFNEVNMQPIMDLRNKFKDKFKEKNGVGLGFMSFFTKAVCVALKEWPAVNAYIDGDSIVYSDFCDISIAVSAPKGLVVPV
;
A
#
# COMPACT_ATOMS: atom_id res chain seq x y z
N GLY A 1 5.14 57.90 -7.05
CA GLY A 1 5.03 56.45 -7.28
C GLY A 1 5.29 56.20 -8.75
N GLY A 2 6.43 55.60 -9.08
CA GLY A 2 6.79 55.27 -10.47
C GLY A 2 6.35 53.85 -10.81
N ALA A 3 5.70 53.67 -11.95
CA ALA A 3 5.15 52.39 -12.39
C ALA A 3 6.25 51.36 -12.70
N ALA A 4 6.09 50.13 -12.22
CA ALA A 4 6.92 49.00 -12.64
C ALA A 4 6.69 48.75 -14.13
N THR A 5 7.75 48.89 -14.92
CA THR A 5 7.73 48.64 -16.37
C THR A 5 8.30 47.24 -16.66
N TYR A 6 8.07 46.72 -17.86
CA TYR A 6 8.55 45.41 -18.31
C TYR A 6 10.09 45.22 -18.25
N ALA A 7 10.83 46.31 -18.02
CA ALA A 7 12.28 46.34 -17.93
C ALA A 7 12.80 46.25 -16.48
N THR A 8 11.93 46.35 -15.48
CA THR A 8 12.31 46.34 -14.07
C THR A 8 12.76 44.93 -13.66
N GLY A 9 13.99 44.78 -13.16
CA GLY A 9 14.56 43.49 -12.76
C GLY A 9 15.10 42.62 -13.90
N VAL A 10 15.03 43.08 -15.16
CA VAL A 10 15.63 42.37 -16.30
C VAL A 10 17.09 42.81 -16.47
N PRO A 11 18.07 41.90 -16.54
CA PRO A 11 19.47 42.28 -16.74
C PRO A 11 19.76 42.66 -18.18
N SER A 12 20.58 43.70 -18.36
CA SER A 12 21.21 43.97 -19.66
C SER A 12 22.11 42.79 -20.08
N PRO A 13 22.33 42.55 -21.38
CA PRO A 13 23.09 41.37 -21.85
C PRO A 13 24.49 41.24 -21.21
N ALA A 14 25.15 42.37 -20.95
CA ALA A 14 26.43 42.40 -20.25
C ALA A 14 26.31 42.10 -18.75
N ALA A 15 25.24 42.56 -18.09
CA ALA A 15 24.96 42.27 -16.68
C ALA A 15 24.57 40.80 -16.45
N GLY A 16 23.77 40.21 -17.36
CA GLY A 16 23.35 38.81 -17.27
C GLY A 16 24.53 37.84 -17.34
N LYS A 17 25.54 38.13 -18.18
CA LYS A 17 26.77 37.33 -18.26
C LYS A 17 27.55 37.36 -16.94
N ILE A 18 27.69 38.54 -16.33
CA ILE A 18 28.42 38.74 -15.07
C ILE A 18 27.68 38.08 -13.88
N LEU A 19 26.35 38.17 -13.85
CA LEU A 19 25.54 37.50 -12.82
C LEU A 19 25.60 35.98 -12.94
N GLY A 20 25.59 35.46 -14.17
CA GLY A 20 25.77 34.03 -14.45
C GLY A 20 27.15 33.51 -14.02
N GLU A 21 28.21 34.25 -14.31
CA GLU A 21 29.58 33.91 -13.87
C GLU A 21 29.73 33.95 -12.34
N LYS A 22 28.97 34.80 -11.64
CA LYS A 22 28.97 34.91 -10.17
C LYS A 22 27.94 34.01 -9.47
N GLY A 23 27.08 33.31 -10.21
CA GLY A 23 26.01 32.47 -9.65
C GLY A 23 24.94 33.24 -8.87
N ILE A 24 24.74 34.53 -9.18
CA ILE A 24 23.77 35.40 -8.49
C ILE A 24 22.50 35.49 -9.33
N ASN A 25 21.34 35.29 -8.72
CA ASN A 25 20.07 35.41 -9.42
C ASN A 25 19.75 36.89 -9.70
N ALA A 26 19.26 37.20 -10.90
CA ALA A 26 18.89 38.57 -11.28
C ALA A 26 17.78 39.15 -10.38
N ALA A 27 16.95 38.30 -9.79
CA ALA A 27 15.92 38.70 -8.83
C ALA A 27 16.49 39.28 -7.51
N ASP A 28 17.74 38.94 -7.17
CA ASP A 28 18.38 39.36 -5.93
C ASP A 28 19.19 40.66 -6.09
N VAL A 29 19.20 41.25 -7.28
CA VAL A 29 19.98 42.44 -7.63
C VAL A 29 19.05 43.58 -8.01
N ASN A 30 19.12 44.67 -7.25
CA ASN A 30 18.33 45.87 -7.55
C ASN A 30 18.97 46.66 -8.69
N GLY A 31 18.27 46.80 -9.81
CA GLY A 31 18.79 47.48 -11.01
C GLY A 31 18.60 49.00 -10.93
N THR A 32 19.68 49.77 -11.12
CA THR A 32 19.65 51.24 -11.08
C THR A 32 19.54 51.89 -12.46
N GLY A 33 19.49 51.07 -13.52
CA GLY A 33 19.39 51.53 -14.90
C GLY A 33 18.04 52.16 -15.26
N ARG A 34 17.99 52.76 -16.45
CA ARG A 34 16.77 53.34 -17.03
C ARG A 34 15.62 52.32 -16.99
N ASP A 35 14.50 52.72 -16.42
CA ASP A 35 13.30 51.89 -16.21
C ASP A 35 13.47 50.69 -15.23
N GLY A 36 14.48 50.75 -14.35
CA GLY A 36 14.73 49.73 -13.31
C GLY A 36 15.53 48.51 -13.78
N ARG A 37 16.27 48.67 -14.88
CA ARG A 37 17.08 47.61 -15.49
C ARG A 37 18.39 47.37 -14.73
N ILE A 38 18.85 46.11 -14.66
CA ILE A 38 20.14 45.79 -14.02
C ILE A 38 21.28 46.10 -15.00
N THR A 39 22.16 47.03 -14.59
CA THR A 39 23.30 47.47 -15.38
C THR A 39 24.55 46.64 -15.09
N LYS A 40 25.59 46.81 -15.91
CA LYS A 40 26.87 46.13 -15.73
C LYS A 40 27.51 46.43 -14.37
N GLU A 41 27.35 47.66 -13.89
CA GLU A 41 27.89 48.13 -12.61
C GLU A 41 27.12 47.51 -11.43
N ASP A 42 25.80 47.39 -11.53
CA ASP A 42 24.96 46.70 -10.51
C ASP A 42 25.33 45.22 -10.38
N ALA A 43 25.60 44.53 -11.49
CA ALA A 43 26.04 43.13 -11.50
C ALA A 43 27.49 42.94 -11.00
N GLN A 44 28.36 43.95 -11.19
CA GLN A 44 29.71 43.93 -10.66
C GLN A 44 29.74 44.18 -9.15
N ASN A 45 28.85 45.03 -8.64
CA ASN A 45 28.73 45.33 -7.22
C ASN A 45 27.82 44.35 -6.45
N ALA A 46 27.09 43.48 -7.14
CA ALA A 46 26.33 42.41 -6.53
C ALA A 46 27.26 41.42 -5.79
N GLN A 47 27.05 41.30 -4.48
CA GLN A 47 27.69 40.32 -3.61
C GLN A 47 26.66 39.25 -3.21
N ALA A 48 27.07 37.99 -3.19
CA ALA A 48 26.22 36.90 -2.73
C ALA A 48 25.83 37.13 -1.26
N LYS A 49 24.53 37.35 -1.01
CA LYS A 49 24.01 37.47 0.35
C LYS A 49 24.08 36.08 1.01
N PRO A 50 24.66 35.94 2.21
CA PRO A 50 24.64 34.66 2.93
C PRO A 50 23.20 34.19 3.15
N ALA A 51 22.92 32.95 2.75
CA ALA A 51 21.65 32.30 3.04
C ALA A 51 21.41 32.31 4.55
N ALA A 52 20.27 32.86 4.97
CA ALA A 52 19.83 32.79 6.36
C ALA A 52 19.65 31.30 6.75
N PRO A 53 20.05 30.88 7.96
CA PRO A 53 19.93 29.49 8.38
C PRO A 53 18.48 29.02 8.35
N ALA A 54 18.23 27.91 7.67
CA ALA A 54 16.95 27.22 7.68
C ALA A 54 16.57 26.86 9.13
N ALA A 55 15.41 27.36 9.56
CA ALA A 55 14.78 26.94 10.79
C ALA A 55 14.47 25.42 10.72
N ALA A 56 14.73 24.73 11.83
CA ALA A 56 14.50 23.31 12.01
C ALA A 56 13.05 22.90 11.62
N PRO A 57 12.85 21.71 11.02
CA PRO A 57 11.51 21.27 10.63
C PRO A 57 10.66 20.99 11.87
N ALA A 58 9.61 21.81 12.03
CA ALA A 58 8.50 21.50 12.93
C ALA A 58 7.81 20.19 12.46
N PRO A 59 7.30 19.35 13.38
CA PRO A 59 6.74 18.04 13.06
C PRO A 59 5.59 18.19 12.05
N ALA A 60 5.71 17.44 10.95
CA ALA A 60 4.78 17.42 9.84
C ALA A 60 3.34 17.19 10.32
N ALA A 61 2.51 18.22 10.16
CA ALA A 61 1.07 18.07 10.21
C ALA A 61 0.66 17.03 9.17
N LYS A 62 -0.05 15.99 9.63
CA LYS A 62 -0.70 14.98 8.79
C LYS A 62 -1.46 15.68 7.66
N PRO A 63 -1.40 15.23 6.40
CA PRO A 63 -2.26 15.76 5.35
C PRO A 63 -3.71 15.55 5.78
N ALA A 64 -4.42 16.65 6.01
CA ALA A 64 -5.86 16.63 6.11
C ALA A 64 -6.39 16.08 4.79
N VAL A 65 -7.06 14.94 4.85
CA VAL A 65 -7.86 14.40 3.76
C VAL A 65 -8.94 15.42 3.45
N SER A 66 -8.73 16.22 2.40
CA SER A 66 -9.82 16.92 1.73
C SER A 66 -10.72 15.85 1.11
N SER A 67 -11.82 15.57 1.79
CA SER A 67 -12.93 14.84 1.19
C SER A 67 -13.64 15.77 0.19
N GLU A 68 -13.02 15.98 -0.97
CA GLU A 68 -13.77 16.39 -2.14
C GLU A 68 -14.62 15.19 -2.56
N GLN A 69 -15.87 15.21 -2.13
CA GLN A 69 -16.92 14.37 -2.68
C GLN A 69 -17.13 14.81 -4.14
N PRO A 70 -16.91 13.95 -5.15
CA PRO A 70 -17.25 14.31 -6.51
C PRO A 70 -18.78 14.41 -6.59
N ALA A 71 -19.30 15.60 -6.92
CA ALA A 71 -20.67 15.74 -7.34
C ALA A 71 -20.88 14.84 -8.56
N ALA A 72 -21.72 13.81 -8.43
CA ALA A 72 -22.07 12.96 -9.55
C ALA A 72 -22.98 13.75 -10.50
N PRO A 73 -22.62 13.92 -11.79
CA PRO A 73 -23.58 14.41 -12.77
C PRO A 73 -24.69 13.36 -12.94
N ALA A 74 -25.92 13.84 -12.99
CA ALA A 74 -27.10 13.03 -13.22
C ALA A 74 -27.06 12.46 -14.66
N GLY A 75 -26.99 11.13 -14.76
CA GLY A 75 -27.33 10.37 -15.97
C GLY A 75 -26.29 10.33 -17.09
N GLU A 76 -25.22 9.54 -16.94
CA GLU A 76 -24.39 9.05 -18.05
C GLU A 76 -23.56 7.86 -17.55
N ARG A 77 -23.02 7.03 -18.45
CA ARG A 77 -22.29 5.77 -18.15
C ARG A 77 -20.98 6.03 -17.38
N GLY A 78 -21.08 6.44 -16.12
CA GLY A 78 -19.98 6.93 -15.30
C GLY A 78 -19.17 5.80 -14.67
N GLN A 79 -17.84 5.89 -14.78
CA GLN A 79 -16.91 5.01 -14.07
C GLN A 79 -16.38 5.71 -12.83
N ARG A 80 -16.55 5.10 -11.66
CA ARG A 80 -15.91 5.53 -10.42
C ARG A 80 -14.59 4.79 -10.25
N ARG A 81 -13.49 5.53 -10.09
CA ARG A 81 -12.16 4.97 -9.82
C ARG A 81 -11.82 5.14 -8.35
N GLU A 82 -11.44 4.05 -7.69
CA GLU A 82 -10.92 4.07 -6.32
C GLU A 82 -9.57 3.35 -6.29
N ARG A 83 -8.61 3.90 -5.54
CA ARG A 83 -7.28 3.31 -5.42
C ARG A 83 -7.35 2.07 -4.53
N MET A 84 -6.94 0.91 -5.07
CA MET A 84 -6.84 -0.32 -4.26
C MET A 84 -5.82 -0.16 -3.13
N SER A 85 -6.15 -0.72 -1.97
CA SER A 85 -5.18 -0.91 -0.88
C SER A 85 -4.06 -1.86 -1.29
N ASN A 86 -2.88 -1.72 -0.68
CA ASN A 86 -1.73 -2.58 -0.99
C ASN A 86 -2.03 -4.06 -0.70
N LEU A 87 -2.74 -4.35 0.40
CA LEU A 87 -3.18 -5.71 0.74
C LEU A 87 -4.02 -6.32 -0.39
N ARG A 88 -5.03 -5.59 -0.89
CA ARG A 88 -5.91 -6.06 -1.96
C ARG A 88 -5.14 -6.29 -3.27
N LYS A 89 -4.18 -5.42 -3.60
CA LYS A 89 -3.31 -5.60 -4.78
C LYS A 89 -2.48 -6.88 -4.71
N THR A 90 -1.87 -7.15 -3.56
CA THR A 90 -1.05 -8.36 -3.36
C THR A 90 -1.88 -9.62 -3.43
N VAL A 91 -3.05 -9.65 -2.78
CA VAL A 91 -3.97 -10.79 -2.84
C VAL A 91 -4.43 -11.05 -4.28
N ALA A 92 -4.83 -10.00 -5.01
CA ALA A 92 -5.23 -10.13 -6.41
C ALA A 92 -4.11 -10.72 -7.28
N ARG A 93 -2.87 -10.25 -7.12
CA ARG A 93 -1.72 -10.77 -7.86
C ARG A 93 -1.49 -12.27 -7.57
N ARG A 94 -1.55 -12.67 -6.30
CA ARG A 94 -1.38 -14.08 -5.89
C ARG A 94 -2.49 -14.97 -6.47
N LEU A 95 -3.74 -14.54 -6.39
CA LEU A 95 -4.88 -15.31 -6.93
C LEU A 95 -4.77 -15.50 -8.45
N VAL A 96 -4.30 -14.49 -9.18
CA VAL A 96 -4.07 -14.60 -10.63
C VAL A 96 -2.91 -15.55 -10.93
N SER A 97 -1.81 -15.50 -10.16
CA SER A 97 -0.70 -16.46 -10.27
C SER A 97 -1.19 -17.89 -10.11
N VAL A 98 -1.89 -18.19 -9.02
CA VAL A 98 -2.38 -19.55 -8.71
C VAL A 98 -3.26 -20.09 -9.83
N LYS A 99 -4.15 -19.25 -10.38
CA LYS A 99 -5.03 -19.64 -11.49
C LYS A 99 -4.25 -19.98 -12.78
N ASN A 100 -3.15 -19.29 -13.03
CA ASN A 100 -2.36 -19.50 -14.25
C ASN A 100 -1.34 -20.64 -14.11
N GLU A 101 -0.80 -20.84 -12.92
CA GLU A 101 0.24 -21.84 -12.63
C GLU A 101 -0.33 -23.24 -12.35
N THR A 102 -1.58 -23.33 -11.88
CA THR A 102 -2.17 -24.60 -11.44
C THR A 102 -3.42 -24.97 -12.22
N ALA A 103 -3.56 -26.26 -12.56
CA ALA A 103 -4.80 -26.80 -13.10
C ALA A 103 -5.78 -27.09 -11.96
N MET A 104 -6.67 -26.14 -11.68
CA MET A 104 -7.64 -26.27 -10.59
C MET A 104 -8.82 -27.15 -11.01
N LEU A 105 -9.05 -28.23 -10.27
CA LEU A 105 -10.21 -29.12 -10.43
C LEU A 105 -11.06 -29.06 -9.16
N THR A 106 -12.36 -28.92 -9.32
CA THR A 106 -13.31 -28.88 -8.20
C THR A 106 -14.11 -30.16 -8.16
N THR A 107 -14.00 -30.90 -7.06
CA THR A 107 -14.82 -32.08 -6.77
C THR A 107 -15.84 -31.76 -5.69
N PHE A 108 -17.05 -32.27 -5.83
CA PHE A 108 -18.10 -32.16 -4.82
C PHE A 108 -18.34 -33.53 -4.19
N ASN A 109 -18.27 -33.59 -2.86
CA ASN A 109 -18.54 -34.80 -2.09
C ASN A 109 -19.53 -34.45 -0.98
N GLU A 110 -20.50 -35.33 -0.74
CA GLU A 110 -21.45 -35.22 0.36
C GLU A 110 -21.03 -36.14 1.51
N VAL A 111 -21.14 -35.64 2.74
CA VAL A 111 -20.73 -36.39 3.94
C VAL A 111 -21.86 -36.35 4.96
N ASN A 112 -22.20 -37.53 5.50
CA ASN A 112 -23.19 -37.64 6.57
C ASN A 112 -22.61 -37.12 7.91
N MET A 113 -23.17 -36.03 8.43
CA MET A 113 -22.73 -35.38 9.66
C MET A 113 -23.38 -35.94 10.95
N GLN A 114 -24.39 -36.81 10.84
CA GLN A 114 -25.13 -37.34 12.00
C GLN A 114 -24.21 -37.91 13.09
N PRO A 115 -23.19 -38.76 12.78
CA PRO A 115 -22.34 -39.34 13.82
C PRO A 115 -21.53 -38.28 14.59
N ILE A 116 -21.08 -37.23 13.91
CA ILE A 116 -20.32 -36.14 14.53
C ILE A 116 -21.24 -35.31 15.42
N MET A 117 -22.47 -35.04 14.99
CA MET A 117 -23.45 -34.32 15.80
C MET A 117 -23.80 -35.09 17.07
N ASP A 118 -24.00 -36.40 16.98
CA ASP A 118 -24.32 -37.24 18.13
C ASP A 118 -23.15 -37.28 19.12
N LEU A 119 -21.92 -37.43 18.63
CA LEU A 119 -20.73 -37.43 19.47
C LEU A 119 -20.52 -36.07 20.13
N ARG A 120 -20.67 -34.98 19.38
CA ARG A 120 -20.61 -33.62 19.93
C ARG A 120 -21.66 -33.42 21.02
N ASN A 121 -22.90 -33.86 20.81
CA ASN A 121 -23.96 -33.72 21.80
C ASN A 121 -23.67 -34.48 23.10
N LYS A 122 -23.02 -35.64 23.02
CA LYS A 122 -22.63 -36.42 24.20
C LYS A 122 -21.50 -35.78 25.02
N PHE A 123 -20.58 -35.05 24.38
CA PHE A 123 -19.35 -34.57 25.03
C PHE A 123 -19.21 -33.04 25.13
N LYS A 124 -20.07 -32.25 24.46
CA LYS A 124 -19.94 -30.77 24.43
C LYS A 124 -19.93 -30.13 25.81
N ASP A 125 -20.76 -30.61 26.73
CA ASP A 125 -20.92 -29.98 28.04
C ASP A 125 -19.71 -30.29 28.93
N LYS A 126 -19.31 -31.57 28.99
CA LYS A 126 -18.07 -32.00 29.67
C LYS A 126 -16.82 -31.31 29.11
N PHE A 127 -16.76 -31.13 27.79
CA PHE A 127 -15.63 -30.45 27.15
C PHE A 127 -15.58 -28.97 27.51
N LYS A 128 -16.74 -28.30 27.56
CA LYS A 128 -16.85 -26.90 27.95
C LYS A 128 -16.49 -26.69 29.42
N GLU A 129 -16.92 -27.57 30.31
CA GLU A 129 -16.56 -27.54 31.72
C GLU A 129 -15.04 -27.66 31.93
N LYS A 130 -14.39 -28.59 31.21
CA LYS A 130 -12.95 -28.84 31.37
C LYS A 130 -12.06 -27.75 30.75
N ASN A 131 -12.41 -27.25 29.57
CA ASN A 131 -11.52 -26.40 28.78
C ASN A 131 -11.98 -24.93 28.67
N GLY A 132 -13.16 -24.59 29.20
CA GLY A 132 -13.75 -23.25 29.12
C GLY A 132 -14.22 -22.84 27.71
N VAL A 133 -14.01 -23.68 26.69
CA VAL A 133 -14.37 -23.43 25.30
C VAL A 133 -15.32 -24.50 24.76
N GLY A 134 -16.21 -24.10 23.85
CA GLY A 134 -17.16 -25.01 23.24
C GLY A 134 -16.49 -25.97 22.25
N LEU A 135 -16.97 -27.22 22.21
CA LEU A 135 -16.53 -28.19 21.21
C LEU A 135 -17.09 -27.80 19.83
N GLY A 136 -16.23 -27.29 18.96
CA GLY A 136 -16.57 -26.89 17.59
C GLY A 136 -16.47 -28.03 16.58
N PHE A 137 -17.15 -27.89 15.43
CA PHE A 137 -17.04 -28.86 14.33
C PHE A 137 -15.66 -28.84 13.66
N MET A 138 -15.02 -27.66 13.60
CA MET A 138 -13.69 -27.51 13.00
C MET A 138 -12.65 -28.44 13.62
N SER A 139 -12.72 -28.73 14.93
CA SER A 139 -11.79 -29.65 15.58
C SER A 139 -11.87 -31.07 15.02
N PHE A 140 -13.06 -31.54 14.67
CA PHE A 140 -13.25 -32.84 14.03
C PHE A 140 -12.71 -32.84 12.60
N PHE A 141 -12.99 -31.79 11.84
CA PHE A 141 -12.50 -31.66 10.46
C PHE A 141 -10.99 -31.55 10.40
N THR A 142 -10.37 -30.68 11.22
CA THR A 142 -8.91 -30.55 11.30
C THR A 142 -8.28 -31.89 11.68
N LYS A 143 -8.82 -32.61 12.67
CA LYS A 143 -8.28 -33.92 13.04
C LYS A 143 -8.42 -34.95 11.92
N ALA A 144 -9.56 -35.00 11.24
CA ALA A 144 -9.78 -35.89 10.10
C ALA A 144 -8.79 -35.58 8.95
N VAL A 145 -8.60 -34.31 8.62
CA VAL A 145 -7.61 -33.86 7.62
C VAL A 145 -6.20 -34.28 8.02
N CYS A 146 -5.78 -34.06 9.27
CA CYS A 146 -4.45 -34.49 9.72
C CYS A 146 -4.23 -36.01 9.64
N VAL A 147 -5.29 -36.82 9.79
CA VAL A 147 -5.19 -38.27 9.60
C VAL A 147 -5.07 -38.60 8.10
N ALA A 148 -5.91 -37.99 7.27
CA ALA A 148 -5.87 -38.18 5.81
C ALA A 148 -4.52 -37.78 5.20
N LEU A 149 -3.91 -36.69 5.65
CA LEU A 149 -2.61 -36.23 5.17
C LEU A 149 -1.47 -37.21 5.49
N LYS A 150 -1.58 -37.98 6.58
CA LYS A 150 -0.61 -39.02 6.93
C LYS A 150 -0.76 -40.27 6.07
N GLU A 151 -1.99 -40.60 5.69
CA GLU A 151 -2.29 -41.74 4.83
C GLU A 151 -1.98 -41.45 3.35
N TRP A 152 -2.15 -40.18 2.94
CA TRP A 152 -1.91 -39.70 1.58
C TRP A 152 -0.89 -38.56 1.54
N PRO A 153 0.43 -38.83 1.70
CA PRO A 153 1.47 -37.81 1.80
C PRO A 153 1.57 -36.89 0.59
N ALA A 154 1.17 -37.37 -0.60
CA ALA A 154 1.17 -36.57 -1.82
C ALA A 154 0.24 -35.36 -1.76
N VAL A 155 -0.81 -35.41 -0.94
CA VAL A 155 -1.73 -34.27 -0.73
C VAL A 155 -1.10 -33.19 0.15
N ASN A 156 -0.15 -33.58 1.03
CA ASN A 156 0.59 -32.67 1.92
C ASN A 156 1.90 -32.16 1.31
N ALA A 157 2.17 -32.50 0.06
CA ALA A 157 3.39 -32.12 -0.64
C ALA A 157 3.21 -30.84 -1.46
N TYR A 158 4.30 -30.17 -1.77
CA TYR A 158 4.31 -29.04 -2.71
C TYR A 158 5.43 -29.20 -3.74
N ILE A 159 5.30 -28.48 -4.86
CA ILE A 159 6.28 -28.49 -5.94
C ILE A 159 7.26 -27.34 -5.72
N ASP A 160 8.56 -27.65 -5.74
CA ASP A 160 9.65 -26.68 -5.71
C ASP A 160 10.55 -26.92 -6.93
N GLY A 161 10.39 -26.07 -7.95
CA GLY A 161 11.05 -26.24 -9.25
C GLY A 161 10.72 -27.60 -9.88
N ASP A 162 11.75 -28.43 -10.04
CA ASP A 162 11.65 -29.78 -10.63
C ASP A 162 11.46 -30.89 -9.57
N SER A 163 11.32 -30.54 -8.30
CA SER A 163 11.20 -31.50 -7.19
C SER A 163 9.85 -31.40 -6.48
N ILE A 164 9.38 -32.54 -5.96
CA ILE A 164 8.23 -32.61 -5.06
C ILE A 164 8.74 -32.76 -3.63
N VAL A 165 8.38 -31.81 -2.77
CA VAL A 165 8.77 -31.79 -1.36
C VAL A 165 7.62 -32.32 -0.51
N TYR A 166 7.86 -33.43 0.17
CA TYR A 166 6.91 -34.03 1.11
C TYR A 166 7.14 -33.49 2.53
N SER A 167 6.06 -33.24 3.25
CA SER A 167 6.11 -32.73 4.62
C SER A 167 5.68 -33.79 5.64
N ASP A 168 6.51 -34.04 6.65
CA ASP A 168 6.23 -34.99 7.75
C ASP A 168 5.38 -34.38 8.89
N PHE A 169 5.07 -33.09 8.79
CA PHE A 169 4.24 -32.33 9.72
C PHE A 169 2.95 -31.86 9.04
N CYS A 170 1.95 -31.51 9.85
CA CYS A 170 0.66 -31.03 9.36
C CYS A 170 0.38 -29.63 9.92
N ASP A 171 0.63 -28.60 9.11
CA ASP A 171 0.27 -27.22 9.40
C ASP A 171 -1.05 -26.89 8.72
N ILE A 172 -2.12 -26.67 9.50
CA ILE A 172 -3.48 -26.50 8.97
C ILE A 172 -3.93 -25.06 9.13
N SER A 173 -3.87 -24.30 8.04
CA SER A 173 -4.30 -22.91 8.08
C SER A 173 -5.83 -22.79 7.99
N ILE A 174 -6.45 -22.11 8.96
CA ILE A 174 -7.90 -21.95 9.03
C ILE A 174 -8.26 -20.52 8.65
N ALA A 175 -8.98 -20.35 7.54
CA ALA A 175 -9.40 -19.03 7.08
C ALA A 175 -10.50 -18.44 7.97
N VAL A 176 -10.26 -17.26 8.54
CA VAL A 176 -11.20 -16.54 9.41
C VAL A 176 -11.48 -15.15 8.82
N SER A 177 -12.77 -14.80 8.77
CA SER A 177 -13.20 -13.46 8.36
C SER A 177 -13.10 -12.50 9.54
N ALA A 178 -12.28 -11.46 9.41
CA ALA A 178 -12.15 -10.38 10.38
C ALA A 178 -12.68 -9.06 9.79
N PRO A 179 -13.01 -8.03 10.61
CA PRO A 179 -13.50 -6.73 10.10
C PRO A 179 -12.54 -6.05 9.12
N LYS A 180 -11.24 -6.34 9.22
CA LYS A 180 -10.18 -5.80 8.34
C LYS A 180 -9.94 -6.64 7.08
N GLY A 181 -10.64 -7.77 6.92
CA GLY A 181 -10.51 -8.69 5.79
C GLY A 181 -10.25 -10.14 6.20
N LEU A 182 -9.91 -10.96 5.21
CA LEU A 182 -9.57 -12.38 5.41
C LEU A 182 -8.20 -12.52 6.07
N VAL A 183 -8.12 -13.29 7.14
CA VAL A 183 -6.86 -13.66 7.81
C VAL A 183 -6.80 -15.18 7.91
N VAL A 184 -5.60 -15.74 7.79
CA VAL A 184 -5.39 -17.18 7.82
C VAL A 184 -4.30 -17.50 8.86
N PRO A 185 -4.66 -17.74 10.14
CA PRO A 185 -3.76 -18.33 11.12
C PRO A 185 -3.39 -19.77 10.74
N VAL A 186 -2.19 -20.19 11.16
CA VAL A 186 -1.68 -21.57 11.12
C VAL A 186 -1.77 -22.16 12.52
#